data_AF-A0A7C6FNC2-F1
#
_entry.id   AF-A0A7C6FNC2-F1
#
_cell.length_a   1.000
_cell.length_b   1.000
_cell.length_c   1.000
_cell.angle_alpha   90.00
_cell.angle_beta   90.00
_cell.angle_gamma   90.00
#
_symmetry.space_group_name_H-M   'P 1'
#
loop_
_entity.id
_entity.type
_entity.pdbx_description
1 polymer ?
#
loop_
_entity_poly.entity_id
_entity_poly.type
_entity_poly.pdbx_seq_one_letter_code
_entity_poly.pdbx_strand_id
1 'polypeptide(L)'
;VTSQVISLAEISAPDRKRIISLAVAAKDSRDRGKPSSWSSAIDKITSGSDEENGTKRLLIVCAGNIETEDRVYFPERNMIDGIHDPAQAWNALCVGAYTQKVSINTIVNPGLVPIAPAGDINPASTTSHVWERQWPIKPDVVFEGGNWARDAYNSAIGGDPDEIRLLTTNNEFTNNYFTITGDTSAATAQVARIAAIIQKTYPELWPETIRALIVHSAEWTPAMLRRWKIEQLSTSTRKSVVENLIRYCGFGVPDITKALHCAENSLNLVIQSSLYPYAKGKKMRDMNLHEIPWPEDILRDLGETPATLRVTLSYFIEPNPGERGWKKRHNYQSHGLRFDIQTPYETRDQFRSRINNLVREEENLTTQSSSDSSEWLLGDRLRHKGSIHSDIWQGTAIDLASRKHIGVYPVVGWWREHTVHEKWNNLARYALIVSISTPAENVQLYTAIANRIGIQITV
;
A
#
# COMPACT_ATOMS: atom_id res chain seq x y z
N VAL A 1 -22.32 -13.57 -1.78
CA VAL A 1 -21.97 -13.36 -3.20
C VAL A 1 -20.46 -13.41 -3.44
N THR A 2 -19.66 -12.44 -2.99
CA THR A 2 -18.22 -12.37 -3.31
C THR A 2 -17.44 -13.65 -2.96
N SER A 3 -17.59 -14.16 -1.74
CA SER A 3 -16.99 -15.44 -1.34
C SER A 3 -17.40 -16.61 -2.25
N GLN A 4 -18.69 -16.73 -2.58
CA GLN A 4 -19.20 -17.80 -3.45
C GLN A 4 -18.60 -17.75 -4.86
N VAL A 5 -18.47 -16.56 -5.45
CA VAL A 5 -17.85 -16.39 -6.78
C VAL A 5 -16.39 -16.84 -6.78
N ILE A 6 -15.65 -16.49 -5.73
CA ILE A 6 -14.25 -16.91 -5.56
C ILE A 6 -14.17 -18.43 -5.40
N SER A 7 -15.01 -19.03 -4.55
CA SER A 7 -15.06 -20.48 -4.35
C SER A 7 -15.37 -21.24 -5.64
N LEU A 8 -16.33 -20.77 -6.44
CA LEU A 8 -16.64 -21.39 -7.75
C LEU A 8 -15.43 -21.37 -8.69
N ALA A 9 -14.71 -20.23 -8.74
CA ALA A 9 -13.51 -20.12 -9.54
C ALA A 9 -12.40 -21.08 -9.05
N GLU A 10 -12.24 -21.25 -7.74
CA GLU A 10 -11.23 -22.14 -7.15
C GLU A 10 -11.57 -23.62 -7.36
N ILE A 11 -12.84 -24.02 -7.18
CA ILE A 11 -13.32 -25.38 -7.47
C ILE A 11 -13.02 -25.76 -8.92
N SER A 12 -13.18 -24.84 -9.88
CA SER A 12 -12.94 -25.11 -11.29
C SER A 12 -11.47 -25.38 -11.66
N ALA A 13 -10.51 -24.88 -10.86
CA ALA A 13 -9.08 -25.14 -11.06
C ALA A 13 -8.31 -24.98 -9.73
N PRO A 14 -8.32 -26.00 -8.85
CA PRO A 14 -7.84 -25.86 -7.47
C PRO A 14 -6.38 -25.41 -7.33
N ASP A 15 -5.49 -25.91 -8.20
CA ASP A 15 -4.04 -25.67 -8.09
C ASP A 15 -3.59 -24.34 -8.75
N ARG A 16 -4.50 -23.61 -9.39
CA ARG A 16 -4.16 -22.35 -10.07
C ARG A 16 -3.96 -21.23 -9.04
N LYS A 17 -2.76 -20.66 -8.97
CA LYS A 17 -2.50 -19.40 -8.23
C LYS A 17 -3.32 -18.27 -8.85
N ARG A 18 -3.99 -17.45 -8.02
CA ARG A 18 -4.94 -16.42 -8.46
C ARG A 18 -4.67 -15.08 -7.79
N ILE A 19 -4.84 -14.03 -8.57
CA ILE A 19 -5.08 -12.67 -8.08
C ILE A 19 -6.55 -12.36 -8.36
N ILE A 20 -7.27 -11.84 -7.37
CA ILE A 20 -8.69 -11.53 -7.51
C ILE A 20 -8.82 -10.02 -7.74
N SER A 21 -9.44 -9.64 -8.85
CA SER A 21 -9.77 -8.25 -9.16
C SER A 21 -11.25 -8.00 -8.90
N LEU A 22 -11.56 -6.98 -8.09
CA LEU A 22 -12.91 -6.55 -7.76
C LEU A 22 -13.07 -5.08 -8.17
N ALA A 23 -13.53 -4.87 -9.39
CA ALA A 23 -13.81 -3.55 -9.96
C ALA A 23 -15.28 -3.12 -9.77
N VAL A 24 -15.92 -3.60 -8.68
CA VAL A 24 -17.31 -3.31 -8.31
C VAL A 24 -17.31 -2.75 -6.89
N ALA A 25 -18.00 -1.63 -6.69
CA ALA A 25 -18.10 -0.97 -5.40
C ALA A 25 -19.51 -0.40 -5.19
N ALA A 26 -19.92 -0.31 -3.92
CA ALA A 26 -21.20 0.26 -3.50
C ALA A 26 -21.01 1.61 -2.82
N LYS A 27 -21.93 2.55 -3.08
CA LYS A 27 -21.98 3.88 -2.45
C LYS A 27 -22.56 3.83 -1.02
N ASP A 28 -23.20 2.72 -0.68
CA ASP A 28 -23.73 2.48 0.66
C ASP A 28 -22.60 2.15 1.65
N SER A 29 -22.85 2.32 2.95
CA SER A 29 -21.89 1.98 4.01
C SER A 29 -20.55 2.75 3.96
N ARG A 30 -20.57 3.99 3.45
CA ARG A 30 -19.46 4.97 3.53
C ARG A 30 -19.31 5.56 4.93
N ASP A 31 -19.17 4.71 5.94
CA ASP A 31 -19.06 5.07 7.36
C ASP A 31 -17.66 5.65 7.71
N ARG A 32 -17.17 6.60 6.90
CA ARG A 32 -15.90 7.33 7.09
C ARG A 32 -14.70 6.42 7.36
N GLY A 33 -14.61 5.30 6.65
CA GLY A 33 -13.52 4.33 6.72
C GLY A 33 -13.74 3.18 7.71
N LYS A 34 -14.84 3.17 8.46
CA LYS A 34 -15.21 2.05 9.31
C LYS A 34 -15.50 0.81 8.45
N PRO A 35 -14.99 -0.38 8.83
CA PRO A 35 -15.28 -1.62 8.13
C PRO A 35 -16.78 -1.92 8.06
N SER A 36 -17.25 -2.33 6.89
CA SER A 36 -18.58 -2.87 6.66
C SER A 36 -18.58 -4.39 6.79
N SER A 37 -19.74 -5.01 6.67
CA SER A 37 -19.86 -6.47 6.54
C SER A 37 -19.16 -6.99 5.27
N TRP A 38 -19.22 -6.25 4.16
CA TRP A 38 -18.57 -6.64 2.92
C TRP A 38 -17.05 -6.50 3.04
N SER A 39 -16.52 -5.38 3.52
CA SER A 39 -15.07 -5.20 3.72
C SER A 39 -14.49 -6.17 4.74
N SER A 40 -15.26 -6.51 5.79
CA SER A 40 -14.89 -7.56 6.74
C SER A 40 -14.86 -8.94 6.08
N ALA A 41 -15.83 -9.27 5.23
CA ALA A 41 -15.78 -10.50 4.44
C ALA A 41 -14.55 -10.54 3.52
N ILE A 42 -14.16 -9.42 2.92
CA ILE A 42 -12.89 -9.31 2.16
C ILE A 42 -11.68 -9.60 3.07
N ASP A 43 -11.64 -9.04 4.27
CA ASP A 43 -10.55 -9.29 5.23
C ASP A 43 -10.49 -10.76 5.71
N LYS A 44 -11.64 -11.45 5.85
CA LYS A 44 -11.69 -12.89 6.14
C LYS A 44 -11.17 -13.73 4.98
N ILE A 45 -11.63 -13.45 3.75
CA ILE A 45 -11.22 -14.16 2.53
C ILE A 45 -9.71 -14.03 2.30
N THR A 46 -9.17 -12.83 2.45
CA THR A 46 -7.74 -12.54 2.26
C THR A 46 -6.88 -13.20 3.33
N SER A 47 -7.31 -13.17 4.60
CA SER A 47 -6.58 -13.78 5.72
C SER A 47 -6.70 -15.30 5.77
N GLY A 48 -7.70 -15.89 5.12
CA GLY A 48 -8.00 -17.31 5.18
C GLY A 48 -8.56 -17.74 6.53
N SER A 49 -9.15 -16.83 7.30
CA SER A 49 -9.61 -17.11 8.68
C SER A 49 -10.70 -18.17 8.78
N ASP A 50 -11.52 -18.27 7.73
CA ASP A 50 -12.69 -19.15 7.66
C ASP A 50 -12.40 -20.43 6.85
N GLU A 51 -11.15 -20.61 6.39
CA GLU A 51 -10.71 -21.76 5.59
C GLU A 51 -9.93 -22.73 6.49
N GLU A 52 -10.22 -24.03 6.42
CA GLU A 52 -9.50 -25.06 7.22
C GLU A 52 -8.00 -25.07 6.92
N ASN A 53 -7.64 -24.85 5.66
CA ASN A 53 -6.28 -24.83 5.14
C ASN A 53 -5.59 -23.46 5.30
N GLY A 54 -6.31 -22.43 5.78
CA GLY A 54 -5.75 -21.09 6.00
C GLY A 54 -5.26 -20.40 4.72
N THR A 55 -5.88 -20.72 3.57
CA THR A 55 -5.49 -20.20 2.26
C THR A 55 -5.67 -18.70 2.21
N LYS A 56 -4.57 -17.97 2.01
CA LYS A 56 -4.56 -16.52 1.88
C LYS A 56 -4.69 -16.10 0.43
N ARG A 57 -5.36 -14.98 0.19
CA ARG A 57 -5.70 -14.49 -1.15
C ARG A 57 -5.38 -13.02 -1.26
N LEU A 58 -4.87 -12.58 -2.42
CA LEU A 58 -4.72 -11.17 -2.72
C LEU A 58 -5.93 -10.67 -3.51
N LEU A 59 -6.66 -9.72 -2.91
CA LEU A 59 -7.76 -9.01 -3.54
C LEU A 59 -7.31 -7.59 -3.88
N ILE A 60 -7.52 -7.20 -5.14
CA ILE A 60 -7.29 -5.86 -5.67
C ILE A 60 -8.67 -5.22 -5.90
N VAL A 61 -8.97 -4.13 -5.21
CA VAL A 61 -10.32 -3.55 -5.14
C VAL A 61 -10.29 -2.10 -5.63
N CYS A 62 -11.28 -1.69 -6.43
CA CYS A 62 -11.37 -0.30 -6.87
C CYS A 62 -11.82 0.65 -5.73
N ALA A 63 -11.26 1.86 -5.69
CA ALA A 63 -11.61 2.88 -4.70
C ALA A 63 -13.07 3.36 -4.82
N GLY A 64 -13.66 3.29 -6.02
CA GLY A 64 -14.99 3.82 -6.31
C GLY A 64 -14.93 5.18 -7.01
N ASN A 65 -16.02 5.54 -7.69
CA ASN A 65 -16.07 6.70 -8.57
C ASN A 65 -17.07 7.76 -8.08
N ILE A 66 -16.65 9.02 -8.15
CA ILE A 66 -17.50 10.20 -8.02
C ILE A 66 -18.53 10.21 -9.15
N GLU A 67 -19.72 10.74 -8.85
CA GLU A 67 -20.79 10.94 -9.84
C GLU A 67 -20.33 11.79 -11.01
N THR A 68 -20.79 11.47 -12.21
CA THR A 68 -20.30 12.09 -13.45
C THR A 68 -20.44 13.61 -13.43
N GLU A 69 -21.57 14.12 -12.96
CA GLU A 69 -21.91 15.53 -12.91
C GLU A 69 -21.03 16.31 -11.91
N ASP A 70 -20.48 15.61 -10.91
CA ASP A 70 -19.67 16.20 -9.86
C ASP A 70 -18.16 16.23 -10.20
N ARG A 71 -17.73 15.56 -11.28
CA ARG A 71 -16.30 15.45 -11.66
C ARG A 71 -15.68 16.78 -12.09
N VAL A 72 -16.49 17.71 -12.59
CA VAL A 72 -16.05 19.06 -12.99
C VAL A 72 -15.60 19.92 -11.81
N TYR A 73 -15.97 19.56 -10.59
CA TYR A 73 -15.53 20.22 -9.35
C TYR A 73 -14.20 19.65 -8.83
N PHE A 74 -13.35 19.18 -9.74
CA PHE A 74 -12.01 18.70 -9.43
C PHE A 74 -11.10 19.87 -9.02
N PRO A 75 -10.22 19.71 -8.00
CA PRO A 75 -10.02 18.51 -7.17
C PRO A 75 -10.83 18.51 -5.87
N GLU A 76 -11.61 19.55 -5.58
CA GLU A 76 -12.33 19.72 -4.32
C GLU A 76 -13.26 18.55 -4.05
N ARG A 77 -13.96 18.06 -5.09
CA ARG A 77 -14.87 16.93 -4.96
C ARG A 77 -14.16 15.66 -4.52
N ASN A 78 -12.97 15.39 -5.04
CA ASN A 78 -12.19 14.19 -4.69
C ASN A 78 -11.79 14.18 -3.21
N MET A 79 -11.68 15.36 -2.58
CA MET A 79 -11.32 15.49 -1.18
C MET A 79 -12.51 15.37 -0.23
N ILE A 80 -13.75 15.36 -0.73
CA ILE A 80 -14.96 15.22 0.09
C ILE A 80 -15.72 13.92 -0.17
N ASP A 81 -15.58 13.34 -1.37
CA ASP A 81 -16.23 12.08 -1.72
C ASP A 81 -15.38 10.88 -1.26
N GLY A 82 -15.89 10.19 -0.25
CA GLY A 82 -15.19 9.09 0.40
C GLY A 82 -15.18 7.82 -0.45
N ILE A 83 -14.09 7.07 -0.34
CA ILE A 83 -13.95 5.72 -0.93
C ILE A 83 -15.14 4.82 -0.61
N HIS A 84 -15.52 4.02 -1.62
CA HIS A 84 -16.71 3.17 -1.63
C HIS A 84 -16.45 1.79 -0.98
N ASP A 85 -17.54 1.14 -0.55
CA ASP A 85 -17.50 -0.22 -0.03
C ASP A 85 -17.18 -1.22 -1.18
N PRO A 86 -16.26 -2.20 -1.03
CA PRO A 86 -15.56 -2.66 0.17
C PRO A 86 -14.09 -2.23 0.30
N ALA A 87 -13.69 -1.14 -0.34
CA ALA A 87 -12.28 -0.74 -0.47
C ALA A 87 -11.63 -0.24 0.84
N GLN A 88 -12.41 -0.10 1.92
CA GLN A 88 -11.95 0.12 3.29
C GLN A 88 -11.41 -1.15 3.98
N ALA A 89 -11.50 -2.31 3.33
CA ALA A 89 -10.87 -3.55 3.79
C ALA A 89 -9.36 -3.32 4.07
N TRP A 90 -8.88 -3.89 5.16
CA TRP A 90 -7.50 -3.66 5.62
C TRP A 90 -6.49 -4.45 4.77
N ASN A 91 -6.84 -5.68 4.41
CA ASN A 91 -5.96 -6.62 3.73
C ASN A 91 -5.94 -6.45 2.21
N ALA A 92 -7.04 -5.98 1.62
CA ALA A 92 -7.11 -5.74 0.18
C ALA A 92 -6.21 -4.58 -0.25
N LEU A 93 -5.72 -4.65 -1.50
CA LEU A 93 -5.07 -3.53 -2.18
C LEU A 93 -6.13 -2.69 -2.87
N CYS A 94 -6.42 -1.52 -2.31
CA CYS A 94 -7.32 -0.51 -2.86
C CYS A 94 -6.59 0.32 -3.91
N VAL A 95 -7.20 0.44 -5.09
CA VAL A 95 -6.64 1.14 -6.24
C VAL A 95 -7.52 2.34 -6.60
N GLY A 96 -6.96 3.53 -6.46
CA GLY A 96 -7.52 4.75 -7.05
C GLY A 96 -7.05 4.93 -8.49
N ALA A 97 -7.55 5.97 -9.15
CA ALA A 97 -7.17 6.30 -10.51
C ALA A 97 -6.36 7.59 -10.58
N TYR A 98 -5.34 7.62 -11.42
CA TYR A 98 -4.63 8.83 -11.86
C TYR A 98 -4.62 8.90 -13.38
N THR A 99 -4.12 9.99 -13.95
CA THR A 99 -4.03 10.10 -15.41
C THR A 99 -2.81 10.83 -15.93
N GLN A 100 -2.25 10.32 -17.02
CA GLN A 100 -1.33 11.01 -17.93
C GLN A 100 -2.04 11.47 -19.22
N LYS A 101 -3.30 11.08 -19.40
CA LYS A 101 -4.04 11.25 -20.66
C LYS A 101 -4.78 12.59 -20.70
N VAL A 102 -4.12 13.59 -21.30
CA VAL A 102 -4.64 14.97 -21.37
C VAL A 102 -4.78 15.51 -22.79
N SER A 103 -4.30 14.77 -23.79
CA SER A 103 -4.31 15.21 -25.18
C SER A 103 -5.67 14.96 -25.81
N ILE A 104 -6.37 16.03 -26.17
CA ILE A 104 -7.67 15.98 -26.88
C ILE A 104 -7.47 16.56 -28.28
N ASN A 105 -8.00 15.88 -29.30
CA ASN A 105 -8.01 16.41 -30.66
C ASN A 105 -9.07 17.52 -30.79
N THR A 106 -8.64 18.77 -30.87
CA THR A 106 -9.52 19.94 -30.92
C THR A 106 -10.25 20.11 -32.26
N ILE A 107 -9.86 19.38 -33.31
CA ILE A 107 -10.59 19.35 -34.58
C ILE A 107 -11.85 18.50 -34.43
N VAL A 108 -11.73 17.34 -33.77
CA VAL A 108 -12.85 16.40 -33.55
C VAL A 108 -13.71 16.85 -32.36
N ASN A 109 -13.07 17.36 -31.31
CA ASN A 109 -13.69 17.73 -30.05
C ASN A 109 -13.41 19.22 -29.73
N PRO A 110 -13.96 20.17 -30.51
CA PRO A 110 -13.67 21.59 -30.34
C PRO A 110 -14.18 22.11 -29.00
N GLY A 111 -13.32 22.87 -28.30
CA GLY A 111 -13.65 23.50 -27.02
C GLY A 111 -13.57 22.58 -25.79
N LEU A 112 -13.23 21.30 -25.97
CA LEU A 112 -13.05 20.39 -24.84
C LEU A 112 -11.66 20.52 -24.23
N VAL A 113 -11.63 20.54 -22.90
CA VAL A 113 -10.38 20.54 -22.13
C VAL A 113 -10.39 19.42 -21.10
N PRO A 114 -9.25 18.75 -20.86
CA PRO A 114 -9.15 17.76 -19.79
C PRO A 114 -9.39 18.42 -18.43
N ILE A 115 -10.07 17.71 -17.53
CA ILE A 115 -10.38 18.18 -16.18
C ILE A 115 -9.13 18.06 -15.29
N ALA A 116 -8.52 16.88 -15.21
CA ALA A 116 -7.30 16.70 -14.42
C ALA A 116 -6.04 17.01 -15.26
N PRO A 117 -5.02 17.66 -14.68
CA PRO A 117 -3.73 17.80 -15.33
C PRO A 117 -2.96 16.46 -15.35
N ALA A 118 -2.02 16.34 -16.28
CA ALA A 118 -1.19 15.14 -16.41
C ALA A 118 -0.38 14.87 -15.13
N GLY A 119 -0.43 13.62 -14.69
CA GLY A 119 0.20 13.12 -13.49
C GLY A 119 -0.65 13.25 -12.22
N ASP A 120 -1.82 13.89 -12.24
CA ASP A 120 -2.68 14.02 -11.06
C ASP A 120 -3.72 12.89 -10.98
N ILE A 121 -4.46 12.80 -9.87
CA ILE A 121 -5.54 11.79 -9.77
C ILE A 121 -6.62 12.05 -10.82
N ASN A 122 -7.30 10.98 -11.22
CA ASN A 122 -8.41 11.03 -12.17
C ASN A 122 -9.61 11.75 -11.51
N PRO A 123 -10.37 12.58 -12.25
CA PRO A 123 -11.49 13.35 -11.72
C PRO A 123 -12.58 12.52 -11.03
N ALA A 124 -12.76 11.26 -11.42
CA ALA A 124 -13.69 10.33 -10.81
C ALA A 124 -13.14 9.66 -9.53
N SER A 125 -11.84 9.68 -9.26
CA SER A 125 -11.27 8.90 -8.15
C SER A 125 -11.72 9.42 -6.79
N THR A 126 -12.35 8.57 -5.98
CA THR A 126 -12.66 8.85 -4.56
C THR A 126 -11.42 8.70 -3.68
N THR A 127 -11.44 9.29 -2.48
CA THR A 127 -10.27 9.30 -1.57
C THR A 127 -10.64 9.01 -0.11
N SER A 128 -9.65 8.74 0.76
CA SER A 128 -9.88 8.61 2.21
C SER A 128 -9.69 9.91 2.99
N HIS A 129 -9.75 11.06 2.30
CA HIS A 129 -9.48 12.37 2.91
C HIS A 129 -10.42 12.69 4.08
N VAL A 130 -11.71 12.36 3.94
CA VAL A 130 -12.76 12.57 4.95
C VAL A 130 -12.91 11.44 5.98
N TRP A 131 -12.09 10.38 5.88
CA TRP A 131 -12.19 9.25 6.81
C TRP A 131 -11.65 9.60 8.20
N GLU A 132 -12.18 8.93 9.22
CA GLU A 132 -11.65 9.11 10.57
C GLU A 132 -10.19 8.64 10.64
N ARG A 133 -9.36 9.37 11.39
CA ARG A 133 -7.89 9.15 11.37
C ARG A 133 -7.44 7.80 11.93
N GLN A 134 -8.31 7.08 12.64
CA GLN A 134 -8.04 5.76 13.21
C GLN A 134 -8.09 4.62 12.18
N TRP A 135 -8.77 4.83 11.05
CA TRP A 135 -8.91 3.84 9.98
C TRP A 135 -7.73 3.87 9.01
N PRO A 136 -7.56 2.83 8.17
CA PRO A 136 -6.49 2.77 7.18
C PRO A 136 -6.48 3.98 6.25
N ILE A 137 -5.30 4.28 5.71
CA ILE A 137 -5.15 5.24 4.62
C ILE A 137 -5.44 4.52 3.31
N LYS A 138 -6.35 5.05 2.50
CA LYS A 138 -6.71 4.52 1.17
C LYS A 138 -6.85 5.66 0.14
N PRO A 139 -6.67 5.44 -1.18
CA PRO A 139 -6.26 4.16 -1.78
C PRO A 139 -4.83 3.80 -1.35
N ASP A 140 -4.42 2.55 -1.54
CA ASP A 140 -3.03 2.18 -1.25
C ASP A 140 -2.11 2.68 -2.38
N VAL A 141 -2.59 2.61 -3.63
CA VAL A 141 -1.90 3.05 -4.83
C VAL A 141 -2.89 3.64 -5.83
N VAL A 142 -2.39 4.37 -6.83
CA VAL A 142 -3.17 4.84 -7.97
C VAL A 142 -2.58 4.34 -9.28
N PHE A 143 -3.41 4.09 -10.29
CA PHE A 143 -2.94 3.71 -11.63
C PHE A 143 -3.76 4.37 -12.75
N GLU A 144 -3.29 4.31 -14.00
CA GLU A 144 -3.91 5.04 -15.10
C GLU A 144 -5.39 4.64 -15.24
N GLY A 145 -6.28 5.63 -15.17
CA GLY A 145 -7.72 5.46 -15.34
C GLY A 145 -8.29 6.29 -16.49
N GLY A 146 -7.45 6.91 -17.32
CA GLY A 146 -7.90 7.94 -18.25
C GLY A 146 -8.33 9.21 -17.51
N ASN A 147 -8.96 10.11 -18.25
CA ASN A 147 -9.36 11.42 -17.77
C ASN A 147 -10.83 11.69 -18.13
N TRP A 148 -11.31 12.85 -17.71
CA TRP A 148 -12.60 13.40 -18.11
C TRP A 148 -12.38 14.75 -18.79
N ALA A 149 -13.28 15.13 -19.70
CA ALA A 149 -13.28 16.44 -20.33
C ALA A 149 -14.43 17.32 -19.83
N ARG A 150 -14.22 18.63 -19.90
CA ARG A 150 -15.26 19.65 -19.70
C ARG A 150 -15.31 20.59 -20.89
N ASP A 151 -16.49 21.15 -21.12
CA ASP A 151 -16.70 22.20 -22.11
C ASP A 151 -16.48 23.61 -21.52
N ALA A 152 -16.72 24.62 -22.35
CA ALA A 152 -16.67 26.03 -21.97
C ALA A 152 -17.70 26.43 -20.90
N TYR A 153 -18.75 25.63 -20.70
CA TYR A 153 -19.80 25.86 -19.70
C TYR A 153 -19.53 25.11 -18.39
N ASN A 154 -18.37 24.47 -18.27
CA ASN A 154 -18.00 23.64 -17.13
C ASN A 154 -19.00 22.51 -16.85
N SER A 155 -19.66 22.02 -17.89
CA SER A 155 -20.54 20.85 -17.80
C SER A 155 -19.73 19.59 -18.03
N ALA A 156 -19.98 18.55 -17.21
CA ALA A 156 -19.46 17.22 -17.48
C ALA A 156 -20.17 16.74 -18.75
N ILE A 157 -19.43 16.56 -19.83
CA ILE A 157 -20.03 16.04 -21.05
C ILE A 157 -20.24 14.55 -20.88
N GLY A 158 -21.46 14.09 -21.12
CA GLY A 158 -21.75 12.67 -21.25
C GLY A 158 -21.07 12.14 -22.51
N GLY A 159 -19.93 11.45 -22.34
CA GLY A 159 -19.13 10.89 -23.43
C GLY A 159 -17.81 11.63 -23.59
N ASP A 160 -16.81 11.25 -22.79
CA ASP A 160 -15.46 11.79 -22.93
C ASP A 160 -14.83 11.38 -24.27
N PRO A 161 -13.94 12.21 -24.83
CA PRO A 161 -13.12 11.84 -25.98
C PRO A 161 -12.36 10.54 -25.74
N ASP A 162 -12.44 9.60 -26.69
CA ASP A 162 -11.78 8.30 -26.62
C ASP A 162 -10.26 8.44 -26.37
N GLU A 163 -9.64 9.52 -26.87
CA GLU A 163 -8.20 9.77 -26.76
C GLU A 163 -7.73 9.89 -25.31
N ILE A 164 -8.61 10.33 -24.41
CA ILE A 164 -8.31 10.47 -22.98
C ILE A 164 -8.84 9.31 -22.14
N ARG A 165 -9.38 8.25 -22.77
CA ARG A 165 -9.84 7.00 -22.13
C ARG A 165 -8.97 5.80 -22.52
N LEU A 166 -9.17 4.67 -21.87
CA LEU A 166 -8.35 3.46 -22.08
C LEU A 166 -9.04 2.49 -23.03
N LEU A 167 -8.31 2.02 -24.03
CA LEU A 167 -8.80 1.01 -24.97
C LEU A 167 -8.91 -0.36 -24.29
N THR A 168 -10.02 -1.06 -24.49
CA THR A 168 -10.25 -2.42 -23.98
C THR A 168 -11.06 -3.25 -24.98
N THR A 169 -11.17 -4.56 -24.72
CA THR A 169 -12.03 -5.46 -25.50
C THR A 169 -13.50 -5.23 -25.20
N ASN A 170 -14.34 -5.30 -26.23
CA ASN A 170 -15.78 -5.15 -26.11
C ASN A 170 -16.46 -6.51 -25.81
N ASN A 171 -17.54 -6.50 -25.03
CA ASN A 171 -18.39 -7.69 -24.85
C ASN A 171 -19.23 -7.98 -26.11
N GLU A 172 -19.58 -6.94 -26.88
CA GLU A 172 -20.22 -7.05 -28.20
C GLU A 172 -19.19 -7.09 -29.33
N PHE A 173 -18.22 -8.00 -29.21
CA PHE A 173 -17.06 -8.10 -30.12
C PHE A 173 -17.44 -8.37 -31.59
N THR A 174 -18.66 -8.83 -31.86
CA THR A 174 -19.19 -9.01 -33.22
C THR A 174 -19.56 -7.69 -33.89
N ASN A 175 -19.89 -6.65 -33.10
CA ASN A 175 -20.24 -5.32 -33.61
C ASN A 175 -18.99 -4.43 -33.67
N ASN A 176 -18.24 -4.36 -32.57
CA ASN A 176 -17.00 -3.60 -32.45
C ASN A 176 -16.02 -4.39 -31.60
N TYR A 177 -14.81 -4.68 -32.10
CA TYR A 177 -13.82 -5.46 -31.36
C TYR A 177 -13.37 -4.78 -30.06
N PHE A 178 -13.31 -3.45 -30.08
CA PHE A 178 -12.79 -2.65 -28.97
C PHE A 178 -13.81 -1.61 -28.51
N THR A 179 -13.65 -1.20 -27.26
CA THR A 179 -14.39 -0.10 -26.63
C THR A 179 -13.44 0.62 -25.67
N ILE A 180 -13.93 1.68 -25.02
CA ILE A 180 -13.20 2.42 -24.02
C ILE A 180 -13.63 2.07 -22.60
N THR A 181 -12.70 2.23 -21.66
CA THR A 181 -12.91 2.11 -20.21
C THR A 181 -12.10 3.17 -19.49
N GLY A 182 -12.29 3.30 -18.18
CA GLY A 182 -11.50 4.21 -17.37
C GLY A 182 -11.83 4.14 -15.89
N ASP A 183 -11.48 5.24 -15.22
CA ASP A 183 -11.66 5.49 -13.80
C ASP A 183 -11.04 4.40 -12.93
N THR A 184 -11.54 4.22 -11.72
CA THR A 184 -10.93 3.29 -10.76
C THR A 184 -11.04 1.83 -11.20
N SER A 185 -12.02 1.47 -12.03
CA SER A 185 -12.17 0.11 -12.57
C SER A 185 -11.04 -0.26 -13.52
N ALA A 186 -10.67 0.64 -14.45
CA ALA A 186 -9.56 0.40 -15.36
C ALA A 186 -8.20 0.39 -14.65
N ALA A 187 -8.01 1.31 -13.69
CA ALA A 187 -6.81 1.31 -12.85
C ALA A 187 -6.66 -0.02 -12.08
N THR A 188 -7.75 -0.51 -11.49
CA THR A 188 -7.79 -1.78 -10.73
C THR A 188 -7.43 -2.98 -11.61
N ALA A 189 -7.94 -3.04 -12.84
CA ALA A 189 -7.63 -4.11 -13.78
C ALA A 189 -6.13 -4.15 -14.13
N GLN A 190 -5.52 -2.98 -14.33
CA GLN A 190 -4.09 -2.87 -14.63
C GLN A 190 -3.20 -3.24 -13.43
N VAL A 191 -3.55 -2.82 -12.20
CA VAL A 191 -2.82 -3.23 -11.00
C VAL A 191 -2.99 -4.73 -10.74
N ALA A 192 -4.16 -5.32 -11.00
CA ALA A 192 -4.35 -6.76 -10.94
C ALA A 192 -3.47 -7.51 -11.96
N ARG A 193 -3.28 -6.94 -13.16
CA ARG A 193 -2.31 -7.45 -14.14
C ARG A 193 -0.87 -7.39 -13.62
N ILE A 194 -0.46 -6.28 -12.98
CA ILE A 194 0.87 -6.17 -12.35
C ILE A 194 1.05 -7.29 -11.30
N ALA A 195 0.09 -7.44 -10.40
CA ALA A 195 0.11 -8.49 -9.38
C ALA A 195 0.20 -9.90 -9.99
N ALA A 196 -0.54 -10.17 -11.06
CA ALA A 196 -0.50 -11.47 -11.76
C ALA A 196 0.84 -11.73 -12.45
N ILE A 197 1.48 -10.69 -13.01
CA ILE A 197 2.83 -10.80 -13.59
C ILE A 197 3.83 -11.11 -12.48
N ILE A 198 3.80 -10.40 -11.34
CA ILE A 198 4.67 -10.70 -10.19
C ILE A 198 4.46 -12.14 -9.72
N GLN A 199 3.20 -12.58 -9.56
CA GLN A 199 2.88 -13.95 -9.15
C GLN A 199 3.39 -15.00 -10.15
N LYS A 200 3.35 -14.69 -11.44
CA LYS A 200 3.86 -15.58 -12.49
C LYS A 200 5.39 -15.65 -12.48
N THR A 201 6.06 -14.51 -12.34
CA THR A 201 7.53 -14.43 -12.31
C THR A 201 8.09 -15.07 -11.03
N TYR A 202 7.43 -14.86 -9.90
CA TYR A 202 7.83 -15.41 -8.60
C TYR A 202 6.66 -16.19 -7.96
N PRO A 203 6.43 -17.46 -8.38
CA PRO A 203 5.30 -18.25 -7.90
C PRO A 203 5.26 -18.43 -6.38
N GLU A 204 6.41 -18.49 -5.72
CA GLU A 204 6.49 -18.79 -4.28
C GLU A 204 6.25 -17.58 -3.36
N LEU A 205 6.03 -16.39 -3.94
CA LEU A 205 5.67 -15.21 -3.15
C LEU A 205 4.26 -15.35 -2.58
N TRP A 206 4.14 -14.95 -1.31
CA TRP A 206 2.87 -14.85 -0.60
C TRP A 206 2.06 -13.64 -1.11
N PRO A 207 0.73 -13.69 -0.99
CA PRO A 207 -0.16 -12.54 -1.23
C PRO A 207 0.29 -11.25 -0.55
N GLU A 208 0.75 -11.34 0.71
CA GLU A 208 1.27 -10.22 1.48
C GLU A 208 2.49 -9.58 0.81
N THR A 209 3.35 -10.40 0.22
CA THR A 209 4.60 -9.99 -0.44
C THR A 209 4.33 -9.32 -1.79
N ILE A 210 3.40 -9.88 -2.58
CA ILE A 210 2.99 -9.26 -3.85
C ILE A 210 2.35 -7.89 -3.58
N ARG A 211 1.48 -7.80 -2.56
CA ARG A 211 0.89 -6.53 -2.11
C ARG A 211 1.97 -5.53 -1.70
N ALA A 212 2.97 -5.99 -0.93
CA ALA A 212 4.08 -5.16 -0.50
C ALA A 212 4.91 -4.66 -1.69
N LEU A 213 5.26 -5.51 -2.66
CA LEU A 213 6.07 -5.12 -3.82
C LEU A 213 5.40 -4.02 -4.64
N ILE A 214 4.08 -4.12 -4.85
CA ILE A 214 3.31 -3.12 -5.59
C ILE A 214 3.38 -1.77 -4.87
N VAL A 215 3.11 -1.74 -3.56
CA VAL A 215 3.18 -0.51 -2.75
C VAL A 215 4.62 0.02 -2.66
N HIS A 216 5.59 -0.87 -2.48
CA HIS A 216 7.00 -0.52 -2.34
C HIS A 216 7.54 0.14 -3.61
N SER A 217 7.10 -0.33 -4.79
CA SER A 217 7.46 0.21 -6.10
C SER A 217 6.76 1.53 -6.46
N ALA A 218 5.79 1.98 -5.66
CA ALA A 218 4.97 3.14 -6.01
C ALA A 218 5.68 4.47 -5.74
N GLU A 219 5.52 5.42 -6.66
CA GLU A 219 6.08 6.75 -6.54
C GLU A 219 5.05 7.82 -6.86
N TRP A 220 5.10 8.93 -6.12
CA TRP A 220 4.27 10.08 -6.42
C TRP A 220 4.79 10.80 -7.65
N THR A 221 3.88 11.19 -8.53
CA THR A 221 4.24 12.00 -9.69
C THR A 221 4.64 13.42 -9.25
N PRO A 222 5.38 14.16 -10.10
CA PRO A 222 5.64 15.58 -9.85
C PRO A 222 4.36 16.42 -9.69
N ALA A 223 3.25 16.05 -10.36
CA ALA A 223 1.98 16.77 -10.23
C ALA A 223 1.35 16.57 -8.84
N MET A 224 1.35 15.33 -8.33
CA MET A 224 0.87 15.00 -6.99
C MET A 224 1.68 15.75 -5.92
N LEU A 225 3.02 15.77 -6.04
CA LEU A 225 3.90 16.47 -5.11
C LEU A 225 3.69 17.99 -5.14
N ARG A 226 3.57 18.59 -6.33
CA ARG A 226 3.33 20.03 -6.51
C ARG A 226 1.99 20.47 -5.94
N ARG A 227 0.92 19.67 -6.08
CA ARG A 227 -0.41 19.96 -5.51
C ARG A 227 -0.33 20.26 -4.01
N TRP A 228 0.49 19.49 -3.31
CA TRP A 228 0.67 19.61 -1.87
C TRP A 228 1.89 20.44 -1.48
N LYS A 229 2.58 21.05 -2.46
CA LYS A 229 3.77 21.90 -2.27
C LYS A 229 4.84 21.25 -1.38
N ILE A 230 4.99 19.92 -1.44
CA ILE A 230 5.82 19.14 -0.50
C ILE A 230 7.26 19.67 -0.44
N GLU A 231 7.82 20.02 -1.59
CA GLU A 231 9.19 20.53 -1.74
C GLU A 231 9.43 21.88 -1.05
N GLN A 232 8.36 22.64 -0.79
CA GLN A 232 8.44 23.99 -0.21
C GLN A 232 8.17 24.01 1.30
N LEU A 233 7.85 22.86 1.91
CA LEU A 233 7.45 22.79 3.32
C LEU A 233 8.64 22.61 4.27
N SER A 234 8.56 23.27 5.42
CA SER A 234 9.42 22.98 6.57
C SER A 234 9.12 21.59 7.15
N THR A 235 10.10 20.99 7.83
CA THR A 235 9.96 19.65 8.44
C THR A 235 8.76 19.53 9.39
N SER A 236 8.39 20.61 10.10
CA SER A 236 7.26 20.61 11.05
C SER A 236 5.89 20.61 10.37
N THR A 237 5.75 21.25 9.21
CA THR A 237 4.50 21.30 8.43
C THR A 237 4.37 20.14 7.44
N ARG A 238 5.50 19.52 7.07
CA ARG A 238 5.56 18.42 6.10
C ARG A 238 4.68 17.23 6.47
N LYS A 239 4.65 16.81 7.74
CA LYS A 239 3.94 15.57 8.16
C LYS A 239 2.42 15.64 7.97
N SER A 240 1.78 16.77 8.33
CA SER A 240 0.33 16.91 8.15
C SER A 240 -0.05 16.97 6.68
N VAL A 241 0.79 17.57 5.85
CA VAL A 241 0.58 17.66 4.41
C VAL A 241 0.81 16.33 3.72
N VAL A 242 1.84 15.57 4.13
CA VAL A 242 2.06 14.22 3.63
C VAL A 242 0.89 13.30 3.99
N GLU A 243 0.28 13.44 5.18
CA GLU A 243 -0.96 12.70 5.50
C GLU A 243 -2.09 12.99 4.50
N ASN A 244 -2.21 14.24 4.05
CA ASN A 244 -3.23 14.59 3.06
C ASN A 244 -2.90 14.03 1.66
N LEU A 245 -1.63 14.09 1.25
CA LEU A 245 -1.14 13.51 0.01
C LEU A 245 -1.42 12.00 -0.06
N ILE A 246 -1.04 11.25 0.96
CA ILE A 246 -1.23 9.79 0.97
C ILE A 246 -2.72 9.41 1.04
N ARG A 247 -3.57 10.21 1.69
CA ARG A 247 -5.02 10.00 1.65
C ARG A 247 -5.63 10.29 0.28
N TYR A 248 -4.98 11.15 -0.51
CA TYR A 248 -5.43 11.58 -1.83
C TYR A 248 -5.04 10.58 -2.92
N CYS A 249 -3.82 10.05 -2.90
CA CYS A 249 -3.30 9.19 -3.97
C CYS A 249 -2.51 7.96 -3.49
N GLY A 250 -2.63 7.57 -2.22
CA GLY A 250 -1.87 6.46 -1.66
C GLY A 250 -0.37 6.70 -1.73
N PHE A 251 0.39 5.63 -1.95
CA PHE A 251 1.84 5.68 -2.16
C PHE A 251 2.24 6.09 -3.59
N GLY A 252 1.27 6.46 -4.44
CA GLY A 252 1.50 6.90 -5.81
C GLY A 252 1.31 5.79 -6.84
N VAL A 253 2.06 5.86 -7.93
CA VAL A 253 1.94 5.00 -9.11
C VAL A 253 2.97 3.87 -9.04
N PRO A 254 2.55 2.59 -8.95
CA PRO A 254 3.46 1.44 -9.00
C PRO A 254 4.26 1.36 -10.30
N ASP A 255 5.55 1.06 -10.18
CA ASP A 255 6.42 0.73 -11.31
C ASP A 255 6.69 -0.79 -11.34
N ILE A 256 6.19 -1.46 -12.39
CA ILE A 256 6.35 -2.91 -12.55
C ILE A 256 7.81 -3.33 -12.67
N THR A 257 8.66 -2.51 -13.28
CA THR A 257 10.08 -2.77 -13.43
C THR A 257 10.75 -2.76 -12.07
N LYS A 258 10.46 -1.76 -11.23
CA LYS A 258 10.94 -1.68 -9.85
C LYS A 258 10.38 -2.79 -8.96
N ALA A 259 9.15 -3.26 -9.23
CA ALA A 259 8.55 -4.36 -8.48
C ALA A 259 9.15 -5.74 -8.84
N LEU A 260 9.59 -5.93 -10.10
CA LEU A 260 10.13 -7.20 -10.58
C LEU A 260 11.66 -7.29 -10.49
N HIS A 261 12.36 -6.17 -10.69
CA HIS A 261 13.80 -6.14 -10.89
C HIS A 261 14.45 -5.20 -9.88
N CYS A 262 15.65 -5.57 -9.47
CA CYS A 262 16.58 -4.67 -8.80
C CYS A 262 17.39 -3.95 -9.89
N ALA A 263 17.63 -2.65 -9.73
CA ALA A 263 18.59 -1.90 -10.56
C ALA A 263 19.98 -1.93 -9.89
N GLU A 264 21.05 -1.58 -10.61
CA GLU A 264 22.41 -1.59 -10.04
C GLU A 264 22.52 -0.70 -8.79
N ASN A 265 21.81 0.44 -8.80
CA ASN A 265 21.73 1.42 -7.71
C ASN A 265 20.49 1.25 -6.79
N SER A 266 19.70 0.18 -6.96
CA SER A 266 18.50 -0.06 -6.14
C SER A 266 18.23 -1.57 -5.98
N LEU A 267 18.40 -2.07 -4.75
CA LEU A 267 18.09 -3.45 -4.38
C LEU A 267 16.77 -3.52 -3.61
N ASN A 268 15.89 -4.46 -3.95
CA ASN A 268 14.79 -4.89 -3.08
C ASN A 268 15.18 -6.18 -2.34
N LEU A 269 15.42 -6.07 -1.03
CA LEU A 269 15.49 -7.24 -0.15
C LEU A 269 14.08 -7.65 0.26
N VAL A 270 13.70 -8.89 -0.05
CA VAL A 270 12.37 -9.45 0.25
C VAL A 270 12.50 -10.52 1.33
N ILE A 271 11.82 -10.32 2.46
CA ILE A 271 11.80 -11.25 3.58
C ILE A 271 10.36 -11.70 3.82
N GLN A 272 10.11 -13.02 3.75
CA GLN A 272 8.85 -13.64 4.15
C GLN A 272 9.09 -14.39 5.46
N SER A 273 8.36 -14.02 6.51
CA SER A 273 8.60 -14.56 7.84
C SER A 273 7.32 -14.58 8.66
N SER A 274 7.40 -15.17 9.85
CA SER A 274 6.28 -15.32 10.76
C SER A 274 6.72 -15.18 12.21
N LEU A 275 5.78 -14.79 13.08
CA LEU A 275 5.99 -14.72 14.53
C LEU A 275 4.71 -15.07 15.29
N TYR A 276 4.84 -15.52 16.54
CA TYR A 276 3.70 -15.61 17.44
C TYR A 276 3.54 -14.26 18.16
N PRO A 277 2.50 -13.45 17.85
CA PRO A 277 2.39 -12.11 18.39
C PRO A 277 2.11 -12.13 19.89
N TYR A 278 1.39 -13.13 20.37
CA TYR A 278 0.91 -13.18 21.75
C TYR A 278 1.21 -14.51 22.43
N ALA A 279 1.05 -14.52 23.75
CA ALA A 279 1.05 -15.69 24.60
C ALA A 279 -0.15 -15.65 25.55
N LYS A 280 -0.46 -16.80 26.17
CA LYS A 280 -1.53 -16.91 27.17
C LYS A 280 -1.32 -15.90 28.29
N GLY A 281 -2.41 -15.27 28.73
CA GLY A 281 -2.39 -14.27 29.81
C GLY A 281 -2.16 -12.82 29.34
N LYS A 282 -2.62 -12.47 28.13
CA LYS A 282 -2.55 -11.12 27.56
C LYS A 282 -1.13 -10.56 27.43
N LYS A 283 -0.15 -11.40 27.10
CA LYS A 283 1.26 -11.00 26.93
C LYS A 283 1.65 -10.97 25.47
N MET A 284 2.55 -10.07 25.12
CA MET A 284 3.32 -10.12 23.87
C MET A 284 4.34 -11.26 23.95
N ARG A 285 4.67 -11.91 22.82
CA ARG A 285 5.53 -13.09 22.82
C ARG A 285 6.79 -12.93 21.97
N ASP A 286 6.67 -12.99 20.65
CA ASP A 286 7.83 -12.97 19.76
C ASP A 286 8.09 -11.57 19.19
N MET A 287 9.35 -11.31 18.87
CA MET A 287 9.81 -10.22 18.01
C MET A 287 10.86 -10.81 17.08
N ASN A 288 10.80 -10.44 15.80
CA ASN A 288 11.81 -10.83 14.83
C ASN A 288 12.79 -9.68 14.62
N LEU A 289 14.08 -10.00 14.66
CA LEU A 289 15.16 -9.06 14.38
C LEU A 289 15.86 -9.52 13.10
N HIS A 290 15.70 -8.75 12.03
CA HIS A 290 16.29 -9.03 10.72
C HIS A 290 17.61 -8.29 10.59
N GLU A 291 18.69 -9.01 10.35
CA GLU A 291 19.95 -8.42 9.94
C GLU A 291 19.91 -8.16 8.44
N ILE A 292 20.20 -6.92 8.05
CA ILE A 292 20.17 -6.49 6.66
C ILE A 292 21.61 -6.49 6.12
N PRO A 293 21.89 -7.21 5.03
CA PRO A 293 23.24 -7.39 4.49
C PRO A 293 23.71 -6.18 3.67
N TRP A 294 23.70 -4.98 4.26
CA TRP A 294 24.16 -3.76 3.59
C TRP A 294 25.61 -3.88 3.13
N PRO A 295 26.01 -3.33 1.97
CA PRO A 295 27.40 -3.30 1.54
C PRO A 295 28.11 -2.17 2.28
N GLU A 296 28.45 -2.42 3.54
CA GLU A 296 28.97 -1.41 4.49
C GLU A 296 30.15 -0.62 3.94
N ASP A 297 31.09 -1.29 3.29
CA ASP A 297 32.30 -0.66 2.77
C ASP A 297 31.94 0.37 1.68
N ILE A 298 31.06 -0.01 0.75
CA ILE A 298 30.57 0.87 -0.31
C ILE A 298 29.78 2.06 0.27
N LEU A 299 28.90 1.81 1.24
CA LEU A 299 28.12 2.88 1.87
C LEU A 299 29.00 3.83 2.69
N ARG A 300 30.07 3.33 3.32
CA ARG A 300 31.07 4.16 4.01
C ARG A 300 31.90 5.00 3.04
N ASP A 301 32.28 4.43 1.90
CA ASP A 301 33.02 5.16 0.85
C ASP A 301 32.21 6.31 0.25
N LEU A 302 30.87 6.17 0.21
CA LEU A 302 29.95 7.23 -0.19
C LEU A 302 29.82 8.36 0.84
N GLY A 303 30.24 8.14 2.09
CA GLY A 303 30.28 9.14 3.16
C GLY A 303 28.94 9.88 3.35
N GLU A 304 28.98 11.20 3.23
CA GLU A 304 27.85 12.13 3.41
C GLU A 304 26.87 12.18 2.22
N THR A 305 27.04 11.32 1.21
CA THR A 305 26.13 11.28 0.07
C THR A 305 24.69 11.00 0.55
N PRO A 306 23.69 11.77 0.09
CA PRO A 306 22.30 11.51 0.45
C PRO A 306 21.89 10.08 0.06
N ALA A 307 21.28 9.38 1.00
CA ALA A 307 20.77 8.04 0.82
C ALA A 307 19.31 7.96 1.28
N THR A 308 18.54 7.14 0.59
CA THR A 308 17.16 6.85 0.95
C THR A 308 17.02 5.38 1.26
N LEU A 309 16.26 5.08 2.32
CA LEU A 309 15.86 3.74 2.70
C LEU A 309 14.34 3.68 2.68
N ARG A 310 13.77 2.75 1.91
CA ARG A 310 12.34 2.46 1.96
C ARG A 310 12.13 1.14 2.67
N VAL A 311 11.16 1.12 3.59
CA VAL A 311 10.74 -0.10 4.30
C VAL A 311 9.24 -0.27 4.11
N THR A 312 8.83 -1.44 3.61
CA THR A 312 7.41 -1.81 3.49
C THR A 312 7.13 -3.11 4.23
N LEU A 313 6.26 -3.05 5.23
CA LEU A 313 5.77 -4.18 6.01
C LEU A 313 4.31 -4.46 5.62
N SER A 314 4.01 -5.69 5.22
CA SER A 314 2.67 -6.12 4.82
C SER A 314 2.29 -7.40 5.55
N TYR A 315 1.11 -7.43 6.17
CA TYR A 315 0.55 -8.60 6.84
C TYR A 315 -0.97 -8.62 6.70
N PHE A 316 -1.59 -9.78 6.87
CA PHE A 316 -3.05 -9.89 6.85
C PHE A 316 -3.63 -10.10 8.25
N ILE A 317 -4.62 -9.29 8.59
CA ILE A 317 -5.36 -9.38 9.86
C ILE A 317 -6.60 -10.27 9.69
N GLU A 318 -7.02 -10.94 10.74
CA GLU A 318 -8.36 -11.52 10.83
C GLU A 318 -9.29 -10.46 11.46
N PRO A 319 -10.43 -10.13 10.84
CA PRO A 319 -11.38 -9.23 11.45
C PRO A 319 -12.08 -9.91 12.63
N ASN A 320 -12.39 -9.14 13.67
CA ASN A 320 -13.08 -9.66 14.84
C ASN A 320 -14.46 -10.24 14.46
N PRO A 321 -14.80 -11.48 14.86
CA PRO A 321 -16.07 -12.12 14.56
C PRO A 321 -17.32 -11.33 15.01
N GLY A 322 -17.22 -10.49 16.04
CA GLY A 322 -18.33 -9.68 16.54
C GLY A 322 -18.35 -8.26 15.96
N GLU A 323 -19.37 -7.93 15.16
CA GLU A 323 -19.57 -6.55 14.65
C GLU A 323 -19.93 -5.54 15.76
N ARG A 324 -20.58 -6.02 16.84
CA ARG A 324 -20.93 -5.22 18.03
C ARG A 324 -19.65 -4.85 18.80
N GLY A 325 -18.98 -3.77 18.38
CA GLY A 325 -17.81 -3.24 19.09
C GLY A 325 -16.70 -2.63 18.26
N TRP A 326 -16.84 -2.58 16.92
CA TRP A 326 -15.87 -1.92 16.01
C TRP A 326 -15.91 -0.38 16.11
N LYS A 327 -15.79 0.15 17.33
CA LYS A 327 -15.63 1.58 17.60
C LYS A 327 -14.15 2.00 17.61
N LYS A 328 -13.24 1.03 17.80
CA LYS A 328 -11.78 1.23 17.86
C LYS A 328 -11.09 0.22 16.96
N ARG A 329 -10.01 0.65 16.29
CA ARG A 329 -9.19 -0.20 15.40
C ARG A 329 -8.67 -1.49 16.04
N HIS A 330 -8.27 -1.46 17.32
CA HIS A 330 -7.73 -2.62 18.04
C HIS A 330 -8.77 -3.71 18.31
N ASN A 331 -10.05 -3.34 18.29
CA ASN A 331 -11.15 -4.30 18.42
C ASN A 331 -11.48 -4.96 17.08
N TYR A 332 -10.96 -4.44 15.96
CA TYR A 332 -11.17 -4.99 14.62
C TYR A 332 -10.04 -5.92 14.20
N GLN A 333 -8.79 -5.48 14.29
CA GLN A 333 -7.63 -6.28 13.87
C GLN A 333 -7.30 -7.41 14.86
N SER A 334 -6.98 -8.60 14.35
CA SER A 334 -6.49 -9.73 15.15
C SER A 334 -5.20 -9.43 15.89
N HIS A 335 -4.26 -8.87 15.16
CA HIS A 335 -2.96 -8.45 15.61
C HIS A 335 -2.53 -7.22 14.80
N GLY A 336 -1.68 -6.38 15.37
CA GLY A 336 -0.95 -5.38 14.61
C GLY A 336 0.53 -5.73 14.60
N LEU A 337 1.23 -5.42 13.52
CA LEU A 337 2.69 -5.47 13.45
C LEU A 337 3.24 -4.07 13.19
N ARG A 338 4.36 -3.75 13.82
CA ARG A 338 5.14 -2.54 13.58
C ARG A 338 6.56 -2.95 13.23
N PHE A 339 7.27 -2.04 12.56
CA PHE A 339 8.70 -2.16 12.38
C PHE A 339 9.39 -0.93 12.98
N ASP A 340 10.65 -1.14 13.35
CA ASP A 340 11.59 -0.08 13.65
C ASP A 340 12.98 -0.48 13.18
N ILE A 341 13.88 0.48 13.05
CA ILE A 341 15.25 0.25 12.59
C ILE A 341 16.25 0.60 13.68
N GLN A 342 17.38 -0.09 13.66
CA GLN A 342 18.54 0.25 14.47
C GLN A 342 18.99 1.70 14.18
N THR A 343 19.28 2.48 15.22
CA THR A 343 19.90 3.81 15.12
C THR A 343 21.42 3.70 15.02
N PRO A 344 22.12 4.71 14.45
CA PRO A 344 23.57 4.64 14.27
C PRO A 344 24.37 4.44 15.57
N TYR A 345 23.85 4.95 16.68
CA TYR A 345 24.53 4.98 17.97
C TYR A 345 24.10 3.89 18.94
N GLU A 346 23.21 2.98 18.52
CA GLU A 346 22.77 1.88 19.37
C GLU A 346 23.38 0.55 18.93
N THR A 347 23.80 -0.26 19.91
CA THR A 347 24.17 -1.66 19.70
C THR A 347 22.93 -2.51 19.44
N ARG A 348 23.12 -3.74 18.94
CA ARG A 348 22.05 -4.72 18.75
C ARG A 348 21.22 -4.96 20.02
N ASP A 349 21.88 -5.06 21.18
CA ASP A 349 21.20 -5.31 22.46
C ASP A 349 20.45 -4.09 22.97
N GLN A 350 21.01 -2.89 22.77
CA GLN A 350 20.30 -1.63 23.07
C GLN A 350 19.05 -1.48 22.19
N PHE A 351 19.17 -1.79 20.89
CA PHE A 351 18.03 -1.79 19.97
C PHE A 351 16.95 -2.77 20.42
N ARG A 352 17.34 -4.01 20.72
CA ARG A 352 16.43 -5.03 21.26
C ARG A 352 15.74 -4.55 22.54
N SER A 353 16.47 -3.93 23.45
CA SER A 353 15.92 -3.37 24.69
C SER A 353 14.94 -2.23 24.42
N ARG A 354 15.23 -1.37 23.44
CA ARG A 354 14.36 -0.26 23.03
C ARG A 354 13.03 -0.78 22.48
N ILE A 355 13.05 -1.81 21.63
CA ILE A 355 11.81 -2.41 21.14
C ILE A 355 11.03 -3.09 22.26
N ASN A 356 11.70 -3.81 23.17
CA ASN A 356 11.02 -4.39 24.33
C ASN A 356 10.33 -3.33 25.20
N ASN A 357 10.93 -2.13 25.33
CA ASN A 357 10.30 -1.01 26.03
C ASN A 357 9.09 -0.47 25.26
N LEU A 358 9.18 -0.29 23.94
CA LEU A 358 8.04 0.11 23.10
C LEU A 358 6.88 -0.90 23.18
N VAL A 359 7.18 -2.19 23.23
CA VAL A 359 6.19 -3.25 23.43
C VAL A 359 5.50 -3.10 24.79
N ARG A 360 6.24 -2.81 25.87
CA ARG A 360 5.69 -2.57 27.21
C ARG A 360 4.85 -1.29 27.28
N GLU A 361 5.29 -0.21 26.64
CA GLU A 361 4.54 1.04 26.54
C GLU A 361 3.23 0.86 25.79
N GLU A 362 3.25 0.07 24.71
CA GLU A 362 2.06 -0.31 23.96
C GLU A 362 1.11 -1.17 24.82
N GLU A 363 1.63 -2.08 25.64
CA GLU A 363 0.83 -2.83 26.61
C GLU A 363 0.12 -1.92 27.62
N ASN A 364 0.75 -0.80 27.99
CA ASN A 364 0.21 0.22 28.90
C ASN A 364 -0.61 1.32 28.21
N LEU A 365 -0.73 1.29 26.88
CA LEU A 365 -1.38 2.31 26.04
C LEU A 365 -0.81 3.74 26.21
N THR A 366 0.42 3.86 26.71
CA THR A 366 1.12 5.13 26.95
C THR A 366 2.19 5.29 25.87
N THR A 367 1.85 5.83 24.70
CA THR A 367 2.84 5.99 23.62
C THR A 367 3.53 7.36 23.70
N GLN A 368 4.85 7.37 23.94
CA GLN A 368 5.75 8.49 23.65
C GLN A 368 6.55 8.22 22.36
N SER A 369 6.88 9.29 21.63
CA SER A 369 7.51 9.21 20.30
C SER A 369 8.99 8.79 20.34
N SER A 370 9.42 8.03 19.33
CA SER A 370 10.81 7.61 19.07
C SER A 370 11.76 8.76 18.70
N SER A 371 13.08 8.55 18.87
CA SER A 371 14.14 9.56 18.68
C SER A 371 14.35 10.02 17.23
N ASP A 372 14.08 9.16 16.24
CA ASP A 372 14.44 9.41 14.83
C ASP A 372 13.23 9.86 13.99
N SER A 373 12.13 10.24 14.63
CA SER A 373 10.86 10.51 13.94
C SER A 373 10.94 11.61 12.88
N SER A 374 11.96 12.47 12.89
CA SER A 374 12.16 13.56 11.92
C SER A 374 12.74 13.12 10.58
N GLU A 375 13.46 11.99 10.55
CA GLU A 375 14.15 11.47 9.35
C GLU A 375 13.23 10.61 8.48
N TRP A 376 12.13 10.15 9.08
CA TRP A 376 11.06 9.42 8.41
C TRP A 376 10.03 10.38 7.80
N LEU A 377 9.66 10.12 6.56
CA LEU A 377 8.71 10.93 5.82
C LEU A 377 7.31 10.90 6.45
N LEU A 378 6.79 9.72 6.79
CA LEU A 378 5.52 9.57 7.52
C LEU A 378 5.73 9.59 9.02
N GLY A 379 6.72 8.83 9.50
CA GLY A 379 6.98 8.58 10.91
C GLY A 379 5.90 7.73 11.58
N ASP A 380 6.14 7.37 12.83
CA ASP A 380 5.42 6.34 13.58
C ASP A 380 3.91 6.55 13.63
N ARG A 381 3.46 7.79 13.79
CA ARG A 381 2.03 8.11 13.92
C ARG A 381 1.24 7.86 12.64
N LEU A 382 1.85 8.08 11.47
CA LEU A 382 1.19 7.99 10.17
C LEU A 382 1.41 6.63 9.50
N ARG A 383 2.61 6.06 9.64
CA ARG A 383 2.97 4.81 8.96
C ARG A 383 2.18 3.59 9.45
N HIS A 384 1.69 3.58 10.70
CA HIS A 384 1.04 2.42 11.32
C HIS A 384 -0.50 2.41 11.22
N LYS A 385 -1.05 2.64 10.01
CA LYS A 385 -2.50 2.66 9.76
C LYS A 385 -2.91 1.57 8.78
N GLY A 386 -3.65 0.57 9.26
CA GLY A 386 -4.07 -0.59 8.47
C GLY A 386 -3.13 -1.78 8.66
N SER A 387 -3.00 -2.61 7.63
CA SER A 387 -2.16 -3.82 7.65
C SER A 387 -1.02 -3.80 6.61
N ILE A 388 -0.79 -2.65 5.98
CA ILE A 388 0.36 -2.37 5.13
C ILE A 388 0.96 -1.02 5.53
N HIS A 389 2.26 -1.05 5.84
CA HIS A 389 3.00 0.10 6.33
C HIS A 389 4.17 0.30 5.40
N SER A 390 4.29 1.48 4.78
CA SER A 390 5.46 1.81 3.96
C SER A 390 5.94 3.20 4.35
N ASP A 391 7.24 3.35 4.58
CA ASP A 391 7.83 4.65 4.95
C ASP A 391 9.21 4.80 4.32
N ILE A 392 9.63 6.05 4.16
CA ILE A 392 10.91 6.42 3.55
C ILE A 392 11.71 7.17 4.60
N TRP A 393 12.87 6.62 4.94
CA TRP A 393 13.89 7.28 5.72
C TRP A 393 14.88 7.99 4.80
N GLN A 394 15.29 9.18 5.20
CA GLN A 394 16.27 9.99 4.47
C GLN A 394 17.40 10.37 5.41
N GLY A 395 18.64 10.16 4.96
CA GLY A 395 19.84 10.52 5.69
C GLY A 395 21.09 10.33 4.83
N THR A 396 22.23 10.11 5.45
CA THR A 396 23.50 9.92 4.75
C THR A 396 23.79 8.44 4.49
N ALA A 397 24.64 8.15 3.50
CA ALA A 397 25.07 6.78 3.22
C ALA A 397 25.83 6.16 4.40
N ILE A 398 26.66 6.96 5.09
CA ILE A 398 27.39 6.51 6.28
C ILE A 398 26.46 6.20 7.46
N ASP A 399 25.42 7.00 7.69
CA ASP A 399 24.39 6.69 8.69
C ASP A 399 23.69 5.39 8.33
N LEU A 400 23.28 5.22 7.07
CA LEU A 400 22.62 4.00 6.60
C LEU A 400 23.49 2.75 6.80
N ALA A 401 24.81 2.84 6.58
CA ALA A 401 25.75 1.73 6.78
C ALA A 401 25.74 1.18 8.22
N SER A 402 25.43 2.03 9.20
CA SER A 402 25.37 1.65 10.62
C SER A 402 24.03 1.01 11.03
N ARG A 403 22.97 1.17 10.23
CA ARG A 403 21.61 0.71 10.51
C ARG A 403 21.39 -0.74 10.08
N LYS A 404 22.00 -1.69 10.79
CA LYS A 404 22.08 -3.10 10.34
C LYS A 404 20.85 -3.95 10.63
N HIS A 405 20.00 -3.56 11.58
CA HIS A 405 18.89 -4.40 12.00
C HIS A 405 17.54 -3.72 11.85
N ILE A 406 16.54 -4.48 11.41
CA ILE A 406 15.13 -4.10 11.41
C ILE A 406 14.37 -5.04 12.35
N GLY A 407 13.71 -4.47 13.36
CA GLY A 407 12.87 -5.20 14.29
C GLY A 407 11.43 -5.19 13.83
N VAL A 408 10.77 -6.34 13.77
CA VAL A 408 9.32 -6.49 13.56
C VAL A 408 8.68 -7.05 14.82
N TYR A 409 7.73 -6.31 15.39
CA TYR A 409 7.14 -6.61 16.69
C TYR A 409 5.62 -6.42 16.72
N PRO A 410 4.90 -7.17 17.57
CA PRO A 410 3.46 -7.11 17.67
C PRO A 410 2.97 -5.92 18.50
N VAL A 411 1.77 -5.46 18.20
CA VAL A 411 0.99 -4.49 18.99
C VAL A 411 -0.43 -4.98 19.20
N VAL A 412 -1.22 -4.31 20.05
CA VAL A 412 -2.51 -4.83 20.54
C VAL A 412 -3.51 -5.14 19.42
N GLY A 413 -4.18 -6.29 19.53
CA GLY A 413 -5.28 -6.74 18.68
C GLY A 413 -6.19 -7.73 19.42
N TRP A 414 -7.31 -8.12 18.81
CA TRP A 414 -8.34 -8.88 19.50
C TRP A 414 -7.92 -10.32 19.87
N TRP A 415 -6.93 -10.92 19.18
CA TRP A 415 -6.39 -12.24 19.58
C TRP A 415 -5.80 -12.22 21.01
N ARG A 416 -5.29 -11.05 21.45
CA ARG A 416 -4.81 -10.84 22.83
C ARG A 416 -5.95 -10.56 23.79
N GLU A 417 -6.89 -9.70 23.40
CA GLU A 417 -7.91 -9.16 24.31
C GLU A 417 -9.08 -10.12 24.56
N HIS A 418 -9.50 -10.86 23.52
CA HIS A 418 -10.66 -11.75 23.56
C HIS A 418 -10.21 -13.20 23.77
N THR A 419 -9.84 -13.54 25.01
CA THR A 419 -9.33 -14.88 25.36
C THR A 419 -10.33 -16.00 25.12
N VAL A 420 -11.63 -15.71 25.00
CA VAL A 420 -12.68 -16.72 24.72
C VAL A 420 -12.41 -17.48 23.41
N HIS A 421 -11.75 -16.86 22.43
CA HIS A 421 -11.48 -17.49 21.14
C HIS A 421 -10.18 -18.31 21.10
N GLU A 422 -9.37 -18.28 22.16
CA GLU A 422 -8.09 -19.01 22.27
C GLU A 422 -7.06 -18.78 21.16
N LYS A 423 -7.16 -17.64 20.45
CA LYS A 423 -6.31 -17.29 19.30
C LYS A 423 -4.93 -16.71 19.67
N TRP A 424 -4.58 -16.64 20.96
CA TRP A 424 -3.30 -16.07 21.40
C TRP A 424 -2.07 -16.85 20.92
N ASN A 425 -2.23 -18.13 20.54
CA ASN A 425 -1.16 -18.98 20.01
C ASN A 425 -1.13 -19.05 18.47
N ASN A 426 -1.87 -18.18 17.77
CA ASN A 426 -1.85 -18.16 16.31
C ASN A 426 -0.56 -17.55 15.76
N LEU A 427 -0.08 -18.11 14.65
CA LEU A 427 1.08 -17.61 13.93
C LEU A 427 0.66 -16.47 12.98
N ALA A 428 1.35 -15.34 13.03
CA ALA A 428 1.17 -14.22 12.11
C ALA A 428 2.25 -14.21 11.04
N ARG A 429 1.85 -14.25 9.76
CA ARG A 429 2.74 -14.09 8.60
C ARG A 429 2.89 -12.62 8.23
N TYR A 430 4.07 -12.25 7.77
CA TYR A 430 4.33 -10.93 7.20
C TYR A 430 5.39 -10.99 6.10
N ALA A 431 5.34 -9.99 5.23
CA ALA A 431 6.35 -9.68 4.25
C ALA A 431 7.02 -8.35 4.63
N LEU A 432 8.35 -8.32 4.60
CA LEU A 432 9.16 -7.14 4.80
C LEU A 432 9.99 -6.90 3.55
N ILE A 433 9.82 -5.73 2.93
CA ILE A 433 10.58 -5.32 1.75
C ILE A 433 11.40 -4.10 2.13
N VAL A 434 12.69 -4.16 1.82
CA VAL A 434 13.64 -3.11 2.17
C VAL A 434 14.41 -2.76 0.91
N SER A 435 14.48 -1.46 0.59
CA SER A 435 15.33 -0.98 -0.49
C SER A 435 16.12 0.24 -0.10
N ILE A 436 17.28 0.36 -0.72
CA ILE A 436 18.15 1.53 -0.60
C ILE A 436 18.36 2.13 -1.97
N SER A 437 18.51 3.44 -2.01
CA SER A 437 18.84 4.17 -3.24
C SER A 437 19.71 5.37 -2.91
N THR A 438 20.71 5.60 -3.75
CA THR A 438 21.57 6.77 -3.72
C THR A 438 21.54 7.46 -5.09
N PRO A 439 21.80 8.78 -5.16
CA PRO A 439 21.90 9.51 -6.43
C PRO A 439 23.10 9.09 -7.30
N ALA A 440 24.05 8.34 -6.75
CA ALA A 440 25.27 7.97 -7.46
C ALA A 440 25.01 6.76 -8.39
N GLU A 441 24.98 7.00 -9.70
CA GLU A 441 24.66 5.99 -10.72
C GLU A 441 25.77 4.93 -10.90
N ASN A 442 27.01 5.21 -10.46
CA ASN A 442 28.16 4.31 -10.63
C ASN A 442 28.39 3.34 -9.45
N VAL A 443 27.40 3.14 -8.57
CA VAL A 443 27.55 2.32 -7.37
C VAL A 443 26.92 0.95 -7.59
N GLN A 444 27.74 -0.11 -7.54
CA GLN A 444 27.31 -1.50 -7.68
C GLN A 444 26.69 -2.06 -6.37
N LEU A 445 25.63 -1.43 -5.86
CA LEU A 445 24.95 -1.86 -4.63
C LEU A 445 24.38 -3.27 -4.78
N TYR A 446 23.75 -3.57 -5.93
CA TYR A 446 23.17 -4.88 -6.21
C TYR A 446 24.21 -6.01 -6.14
N THR A 447 25.30 -5.90 -6.92
CA THR A 447 26.36 -6.92 -7.01
C THR A 447 26.99 -7.21 -5.64
N ALA A 448 27.26 -6.16 -4.87
CA ALA A 448 27.86 -6.32 -3.55
C ALA A 448 26.95 -7.07 -2.56
N ILE A 449 25.64 -6.78 -2.59
CA ILE A 449 24.69 -7.45 -1.69
C ILE A 449 24.42 -8.87 -2.18
N ALA A 450 24.22 -9.09 -3.49
CA ALA A 450 24.00 -10.41 -4.10
C ALA A 450 25.13 -11.39 -3.75
N ASN A 451 26.39 -10.92 -3.81
CA ASN A 451 27.55 -11.70 -3.39
C ASN A 451 27.53 -12.04 -1.89
N ARG A 452 27.10 -11.13 -1.01
CA ARG A 452 26.99 -11.38 0.44
C ARG A 452 25.94 -12.42 0.79
N ILE A 453 24.83 -12.47 0.05
CA ILE A 453 23.74 -13.44 0.27
C ILE A 453 23.90 -14.73 -0.56
N GLY A 454 24.98 -14.85 -1.33
CA GLY A 454 25.30 -16.06 -2.10
C GLY A 454 24.39 -16.31 -3.31
N ILE A 455 23.76 -15.27 -3.86
CA ILE A 455 23.00 -15.38 -5.11
C ILE A 455 24.01 -15.43 -6.26
N GLN A 456 23.93 -16.46 -7.11
CA GLN A 456 24.70 -16.50 -8.35
C GLN A 456 24.22 -15.36 -9.26
N ILE A 457 25.10 -14.37 -9.45
CA ILE A 457 24.87 -13.30 -10.42
C ILE A 457 25.08 -13.93 -11.79
N THR A 458 24.00 -14.09 -12.55
CA THR A 458 24.10 -14.51 -13.95
C THR A 458 24.57 -13.28 -14.73
N VAL A 459 25.81 -13.33 -15.21
CA VAL A 459 26.46 -12.28 -16.01
C VAL A 459 25.77 -12.13 -17.36
#